data_AF-A0A5C7N786-F1
#
_entry.id   AF-A0A5C7N786-F1
#
_cell.length_a   1.000
_cell.length_b   1.000
_cell.length_c   1.000
_cell.angle_alpha   90.00
_cell.angle_beta   90.00
_cell.angle_gamma   90.00
#
_symmetry.space_group_name_H-M   'P 1'
#
loop_
_entity.id
_entity.type
_entity.pdbx_description
1 polymer ?
#
loop_
_entity_poly.entity_id
_entity_poly.type
_entity_poly.pdbx_seq_one_letter_code
_entity_poly.pdbx_strand_id
1 'polypeptide(L)'
;MIAGVAKDPDEGAPVGRRVVLGLLALAGIGVAVGSKATSAITEVAKNDPTGLTGLIPGGGRFRFYSVAGPVDEIPRSDYRLRVDGEVERPAEFTFEELAALPQTRLVKDVQ
;
A
#
# COMPACT_ATOMS: atom_id res chain seq x y z
N MET A 1 -55.78 -6.73 -45.66
CA MET A 1 -55.35 -6.03 -44.43
C MET A 1 -54.56 -6.98 -43.56
N ILE A 2 -53.26 -6.76 -43.42
CA ILE A 2 -52.51 -6.78 -42.15
C ILE A 2 -51.23 -5.99 -42.42
N ALA A 3 -51.08 -4.87 -41.73
CA ALA A 3 -50.00 -3.93 -41.90
C ALA A 3 -48.69 -4.54 -41.38
N GLY A 4 -47.63 -4.45 -42.18
CA GLY A 4 -46.27 -4.78 -41.74
C GLY A 4 -45.83 -3.79 -40.66
N VAL A 5 -45.36 -4.31 -39.53
CA VAL A 5 -44.68 -3.54 -38.49
C VAL A 5 -43.40 -2.98 -39.10
N ALA A 6 -43.38 -1.68 -39.36
CA ALA A 6 -42.16 -0.96 -39.69
C ALA A 6 -41.25 -0.99 -38.45
N LYS A 7 -40.04 -1.51 -38.61
CA LYS A 7 -38.98 -1.38 -37.62
C LYS A 7 -38.51 0.07 -37.64
N ASP A 8 -38.60 0.75 -36.50
CA ASP A 8 -38.21 2.15 -36.36
C ASP A 8 -36.74 2.34 -36.82
N PRO A 9 -36.44 3.27 -37.75
CA PRO A 9 -35.09 3.42 -38.29
C PRO A 9 -34.12 4.21 -37.38
N ASP A 10 -34.57 4.72 -36.24
CA ASP A 10 -33.80 5.66 -35.41
C ASP A 10 -33.21 5.05 -34.12
N GLU A 11 -33.01 3.74 -34.07
CA GLU A 11 -32.26 3.12 -32.97
C GLU A 11 -30.75 3.18 -33.26
N GLY A 12 -30.19 4.38 -33.15
CA GLY A 12 -28.74 4.61 -33.25
C GLY A 12 -27.96 3.72 -32.28
N ALA A 13 -26.71 3.37 -32.63
CA ALA A 13 -25.89 2.50 -31.79
C ALA A 13 -25.81 3.05 -30.34
N PRO A 14 -25.89 2.21 -29.29
CA PRO A 14 -25.98 2.66 -27.90
C PRO A 14 -24.62 3.09 -27.35
N VAL A 15 -24.01 4.11 -27.96
CA VAL A 15 -22.65 4.60 -27.66
C VAL A 15 -22.57 5.10 -26.22
N GLY A 16 -23.53 5.92 -25.78
CA GLY A 16 -23.54 6.46 -24.40
C GLY A 16 -23.53 5.37 -23.33
N ARG A 17 -24.41 4.37 -23.45
CA ARG A 17 -24.47 3.25 -22.51
C ARG A 17 -23.16 2.45 -22.49
N ARG A 18 -22.58 2.19 -23.66
CA ARG A 18 -21.30 1.44 -23.76
C ARG A 18 -20.15 2.21 -23.13
N VAL A 19 -20.08 3.52 -23.34
CA VAL A 19 -19.06 4.38 -22.72
C VAL A 19 -19.20 4.38 -21.20
N VAL A 20 -20.42 4.56 -20.68
CA VAL A 20 -20.66 4.54 -19.23
C VAL A 20 -20.29 3.19 -18.62
N LEU A 21 -20.75 2.08 -19.21
CA LEU A 21 -20.42 0.75 -18.73
C LEU A 21 -18.92 0.44 -18.85
N GLY A 22 -18.26 0.92 -19.90
CA GLY A 22 -16.82 0.78 -20.08
C GLY A 22 -16.03 1.52 -18.99
N LEU A 23 -16.41 2.76 -18.69
CA LEU A 23 -15.78 3.55 -17.63
C LEU A 23 -16.03 2.93 -16.24
N LEU A 24 -17.24 2.45 -15.97
CA LEU A 24 -17.56 1.76 -14.71
C LEU A 24 -16.76 0.47 -14.55
N ALA A 25 -16.63 -0.33 -15.61
CA ALA A 25 -15.80 -1.53 -15.60
C ALA A 25 -14.33 -1.18 -15.34
N LEU A 26 -13.80 -0.14 -15.99
CA LEU A 26 -12.43 0.32 -15.78
C LEU A 26 -12.20 0.79 -14.34
N ALA A 27 -13.15 1.55 -13.76
CA ALA A 27 -13.09 1.97 -12.37
C ALA A 27 -13.10 0.77 -11.41
N GLY A 28 -13.97 -0.23 -11.65
CA GLY A 28 -14.03 -1.45 -10.86
C GLY A 28 -12.72 -2.26 -10.90
N ILE A 29 -12.11 -2.38 -12.08
CA ILE A 29 -10.78 -3.00 -12.24
C ILE A 29 -9.73 -2.23 -11.44
N GLY A 30 -9.74 -0.90 -11.51
CA GLY A 30 -8.83 -0.04 -10.74
C GLY A 30 -8.91 -0.30 -9.24
N VAL A 31 -10.13 -0.41 -8.69
CA VAL A 31 -10.34 -0.72 -7.25
C VAL A 31 -9.83 -2.13 -6.91
N ALA A 32 -10.11 -3.12 -7.75
CA ALA A 32 -9.74 -4.51 -7.47
C ALA A 32 -8.22 -4.75 -7.51
N VAL A 33 -7.50 -4.07 -8.42
CA VAL A 33 -6.06 -4.27 -8.63
C VAL A 33 -5.20 -3.24 -7.89
N GLY A 34 -5.79 -2.12 -7.46
CA GLY A 34 -5.07 -0.98 -6.89
C GLY A 34 -4.12 -1.33 -5.75
N SER A 35 -4.57 -2.14 -4.78
CA SER A 35 -3.73 -2.54 -3.63
C SER A 35 -2.48 -3.33 -4.03
N LYS A 36 -2.59 -4.21 -5.05
CA LYS A 36 -1.46 -4.99 -5.59
C LYS A 36 -0.48 -4.07 -6.33
N ALA A 37 -1.00 -3.13 -7.11
CA ALA A 37 -0.18 -2.14 -7.80
C ALA A 37 0.63 -1.28 -6.81
N THR A 38 -0.03 -0.75 -5.76
CA THR A 38 0.64 0.02 -4.71
C THR A 38 1.69 -0.80 -3.98
N SER A 39 1.40 -2.08 -3.66
CA SER A 39 2.36 -2.96 -2.98
C SER A 39 3.63 -3.19 -3.82
N ALA A 40 3.48 -3.38 -5.14
CA ALA A 40 4.61 -3.55 -6.04
C ALA A 40 5.47 -2.28 -6.11
N ILE A 41 4.85 -1.10 -6.15
CA ILE A 41 5.55 0.19 -6.10
C ILE A 41 6.35 0.32 -4.80
N THR A 42 5.76 -0.03 -3.67
CA THR A 42 6.43 -0.01 -2.36
C THR A 42 7.65 -0.94 -2.32
N GLU A 43 7.58 -2.12 -2.94
CA GLU A 43 8.70 -3.06 -3.00
C GLU A 43 9.89 -2.50 -3.79
N VAL A 44 9.61 -1.85 -4.93
CA VAL A 44 10.63 -1.15 -5.73
C VAL A 44 11.23 0.02 -4.94
N ALA A 45 10.40 0.78 -4.21
CA ALA A 45 10.82 1.92 -3.40
C ALA A 45 11.71 1.57 -2.20
N LYS A 46 11.74 0.30 -1.76
CA LYS A 46 12.66 -0.16 -0.70
C LYS A 46 14.12 -0.16 -1.14
N ASN A 47 14.36 -0.39 -2.44
CA ASN A 47 15.69 -0.53 -3.01
C ASN A 47 16.03 0.61 -3.98
N ASP A 48 15.42 1.79 -3.80
CA ASP A 48 15.68 2.96 -4.64
C ASP A 48 16.81 3.82 -4.05
N PRO A 49 18.04 3.74 -4.59
CA PRO A 49 19.17 4.54 -4.12
C PRO A 49 19.07 6.02 -4.52
N THR A 50 18.14 6.38 -5.42
CA THR A 50 18.02 7.73 -5.97
C THR A 50 16.99 8.59 -5.22
N GLY A 51 16.10 7.96 -4.46
CA GLY A 51 15.01 8.62 -3.73
C GLY A 51 13.85 9.11 -4.63
N LEU A 52 13.88 8.85 -5.93
CA LEU A 52 12.85 9.28 -6.89
C LEU A 52 11.49 8.64 -6.65
N THR A 53 11.47 7.42 -6.13
CA THR A 53 10.23 6.73 -5.70
C THR A 53 9.51 7.49 -4.58
N GLY A 54 10.22 8.35 -3.83
CA GLY A 54 9.63 9.26 -2.85
C GLY A 54 8.69 10.31 -3.44
N LEU A 55 8.77 10.56 -4.75
CA LEU A 55 7.91 11.50 -5.48
C LEU A 55 6.57 10.89 -5.92
N ILE A 56 6.41 9.57 -5.82
CA ILE A 56 5.18 8.88 -6.24
C ILE A 56 4.09 9.03 -5.15
N PRO A 57 2.93 9.62 -5.47
CA PRO A 57 1.81 9.71 -4.52
C PRO A 57 1.34 8.31 -4.10
N GLY A 58 1.23 8.07 -2.80
CA GLY A 58 0.78 6.78 -2.26
C GLY A 58 1.80 5.64 -2.28
N GLY A 59 3.01 5.83 -2.84
CA GLY A 59 4.13 4.87 -2.73
C GLY A 59 4.88 4.93 -1.39
N GLY A 60 4.28 5.59 -0.40
CA GLY A 60 4.96 6.03 0.82
C GLY A 60 5.27 4.88 1.78
N ARG A 61 6.54 4.78 2.15
CA ARG A 61 6.96 4.14 3.40
C ARG A 61 6.28 4.83 4.59
N PHE A 62 6.27 4.18 5.76
CA PHE A 62 5.86 4.83 7.00
C PHE A 62 6.69 6.12 7.20
N ARG A 63 6.01 7.24 7.41
CA ARG A 63 6.63 8.55 7.66
C ARG A 63 6.18 9.00 9.05
N PHE A 64 7.13 9.49 9.84
CA PHE A 64 6.86 10.07 11.15
C PHE A 64 7.62 11.39 11.29
N TYR A 65 7.12 12.25 12.17
CA TYR A 65 7.77 13.52 12.49
C TYR A 65 8.56 13.37 13.80
N SER A 66 9.79 13.87 13.81
CA SER A 66 10.63 13.90 15.00
C SER A 66 10.90 15.35 15.38
N VAL A 67 10.53 15.71 16.61
CA VAL A 67 10.93 16.99 17.22
C VAL A 67 12.36 16.96 17.78
N ALA A 68 12.89 15.76 18.02
CA ALA A 68 14.21 15.57 18.59
C ALA A 68 15.35 15.74 17.57
N GLY A 69 15.01 15.89 16.28
CA GLY A 69 15.96 15.98 15.18
C GLY A 69 15.96 14.73 14.29
N PRO A 70 16.94 14.62 13.38
CA PRO A 70 17.08 13.48 12.48
C PRO A 70 17.20 12.15 13.24
N VAL A 71 16.68 11.09 12.64
CA VAL A 71 16.83 9.72 13.16
C VAL A 71 17.81 8.99 12.28
N ASP A 72 18.87 8.48 12.88
CA ASP A 72 19.88 7.71 12.16
C ASP A 72 19.37 6.31 11.79
N GLU A 73 19.81 5.82 10.64
CA GLU A 73 19.57 4.43 10.24
C GLU A 73 20.57 3.52 10.97
N ILE A 74 20.05 2.53 11.70
CA ILE A 74 20.88 1.54 12.42
C ILE A 74 20.90 0.24 11.61
N PRO A 75 22.08 -0.23 11.16
CA PRO A 75 22.21 -1.53 10.51
C PRO A 75 21.75 -2.67 11.42
N ARG A 76 21.17 -3.72 10.84
CA ARG A 76 20.66 -4.87 11.61
C ARG A 76 21.76 -5.59 12.40
N SER A 77 22.97 -5.65 11.87
CA SER A 77 24.16 -6.22 12.54
C SER A 77 24.51 -5.47 13.82
N ASP A 78 24.25 -4.17 13.84
CA ASP A 78 24.71 -3.25 14.86
C ASP A 78 23.62 -2.98 15.91
N TYR A 79 22.36 -3.31 15.59
CA TYR A 79 21.21 -3.11 16.46
C TYR A 79 21.30 -3.94 17.76
N ARG A 80 21.04 -3.29 18.90
CA ARG A 80 20.92 -3.91 20.21
C ARG A 80 19.73 -3.32 20.98
N LEU A 81 18.83 -4.17 21.47
CA LEU A 81 17.76 -3.78 22.39
C LEU A 81 18.18 -4.14 23.81
N ARG A 82 18.34 -3.13 24.67
CA ARG A 82 18.59 -3.34 26.10
C ARG A 82 17.29 -3.27 26.89
N VAL A 83 17.11 -4.24 27.78
CA VAL A 83 16.04 -4.29 28.78
C VAL A 83 16.68 -4.23 30.15
N ASP A 84 16.54 -3.10 30.83
CA ASP A 84 17.15 -2.80 32.13
C ASP A 84 16.17 -2.04 33.06
N GLY A 85 16.65 -1.52 34.19
CA GLY A 85 15.84 -0.87 35.22
C GLY A 85 15.38 -1.84 36.31
N GLU A 86 14.12 -1.74 36.73
CA GLU A 86 13.51 -2.57 37.79
C GLU A 86 13.13 -3.97 37.28
N VAL A 87 14.14 -4.72 36.85
CA VAL A 87 14.02 -6.10 36.37
C VAL A 87 14.92 -7.02 37.18
N GLU A 88 14.49 -8.26 37.40
CA GLU A 88 15.30 -9.26 38.10
C GLU A 88 16.57 -9.63 37.31
N ARG A 89 16.46 -9.67 35.97
CA ARG A 89 17.54 -10.07 35.07
C ARG A 89 17.59 -9.13 33.86
N PRO A 90 18.49 -8.13 33.88
CA PRO A 90 18.76 -7.31 32.72
C PRO A 90 19.22 -8.17 31.54
N ALA A 91 18.83 -7.77 30.33
CA ALA A 91 19.15 -8.51 29.12
C ALA A 91 19.40 -7.56 27.94
N GLU A 92 20.18 -8.03 26.97
CA GLU A 92 20.39 -7.36 25.70
C GLU A 92 20.11 -8.34 24.57
N PHE A 93 19.38 -7.89 23.56
CA PHE A 93 18.95 -8.72 22.43
C PHE A 93 19.44 -8.13 21.11
N THR A 94 19.98 -8.99 20.26
CA THR A 94 20.27 -8.70 18.85
C THR A 94 18.99 -8.69 18.03
N PHE A 95 19.06 -8.17 16.80
CA PHE A 95 17.92 -8.22 15.89
C PHE A 95 17.47 -9.68 15.62
N GLU A 96 18.41 -10.60 15.43
CA GLU A 96 18.13 -12.00 15.08
C GLU A 96 17.42 -12.74 16.22
N GLU A 97 17.83 -12.51 17.47
CA GLU A 97 17.17 -13.07 18.65
C GLU A 97 15.73 -12.57 18.78
N LEU A 98 15.49 -11.27 18.54
CA LEU A 98 14.14 -10.70 18.55
C LEU A 98 13.26 -11.29 17.45
N ALA A 99 13.81 -11.49 16.24
CA ALA A 99 13.09 -12.07 15.12
C ALA A 99 12.70 -13.54 15.35
N ALA A 100 13.43 -14.25 16.21
CA ALA A 100 13.13 -15.64 16.59
C ALA A 100 12.01 -15.77 17.63
N LEU A 101 11.62 -14.67 18.31
CA LEU A 101 10.52 -14.69 19.28
C LEU A 101 9.15 -14.88 18.60
N PRO A 102 8.14 -15.45 19.32
CA PRO A 102 6.78 -15.58 18.79
C PRO A 102 6.21 -14.23 18.32
N GLN A 103 5.90 -14.14 17.03
CA GLN A 103 5.41 -12.91 16.41
C GLN A 103 3.90 -12.74 16.65
N THR A 104 3.48 -11.52 17.02
CA THR A 104 2.06 -11.16 17.18
C THR A 104 1.69 -10.07 16.19
N ARG A 105 0.53 -10.18 15.54
CA ARG A 105 0.03 -9.17 14.58
C ARG A 105 -0.95 -8.21 15.26
N LEU A 106 -0.67 -6.92 15.15
CA LEU A 106 -1.53 -5.83 15.63
C LEU A 106 -1.88 -4.88 14.48
N VAL A 107 -3.14 -4.48 14.37
CA VAL A 107 -3.59 -3.46 13.41
C VAL A 107 -4.20 -2.31 14.21
N LYS A 108 -3.53 -1.16 14.24
CA LYS A 108 -3.96 0.06 14.92
C LYS A 108 -3.45 1.28 14.17
N ASP A 109 -4.18 2.38 14.32
CA ASP A 109 -3.70 3.69 13.91
C ASP A 109 -2.66 4.21 14.91
N VAL A 110 -1.69 4.97 14.41
CA VAL A 110 -0.72 5.71 15.22
C VAL A 110 -1.09 7.19 15.09
N GLN A 111 -1.45 7.81 16.20
CA GLN A 111 -1.82 9.22 16.30
C GLN A 111 -0.78 9.98 17.09
#